data_AF-A0A4Y2BE71-F1
#
_entry.id   AF-A0A4Y2BE71-F1
#
_cell.length_a   1.000
_cell.length_b   1.000
_cell.length_c   1.000
_cell.angle_alpha   90.00
_cell.angle_beta   90.00
_cell.angle_gamma   90.00
#
_symmetry.space_group_name_H-M   'P 1'
#
loop_
_entity.id
_entity.type
_entity.pdbx_description
1 polymer ?
#
loop_
_entity_poly.entity_id
_entity_poly.type
_entity_poly.pdbx_seq_one_letter_code
_entity_poly.pdbx_strand_id
1 'polypeptide(L)' 'MTQRGQERRAEETEEQRNRRLAVMGQRSQQRRAEETEEQRNSRLAIMAQHARERRLNVIEGQNHHQMQIFYAARTVLN' A
#
# COMPACT_ATOMS: atom_id res chain seq x y z
N MET A 1 -18.58 10.23 13.20
CA MET A 1 -17.62 11.27 12.72
C MET A 1 -16.82 10.86 11.49
N THR A 2 -16.56 9.57 11.25
CA THR A 2 -15.76 9.08 10.10
C THR A 2 -16.46 9.19 8.74
N GLN A 3 -17.79 9.04 8.70
CA GLN A 3 -18.60 9.03 7.46
C GLN A 3 -18.63 10.39 6.74
N ARG A 4 -18.96 11.47 7.47
CA ARG A 4 -18.95 12.86 6.97
C ARG A 4 -17.58 13.33 6.48
N GLY A 5 -16.50 12.69 6.95
CA GLY A 5 -15.14 12.96 6.46
C GLY A 5 -14.82 12.24 5.15
N GLN A 6 -15.44 11.10 4.87
CA GLN A 6 -15.29 10.36 3.62
C GLN A 6 -16.18 10.95 2.52
N GLU A 7 -17.44 11.28 2.86
CA GLU A 7 -18.39 11.95 1.95
C GLU A 7 -17.79 13.25 1.39
N ARG A 8 -17.26 14.12 2.26
CA ARG A 8 -16.59 15.36 1.84
C ARG A 8 -15.36 15.13 0.96
N ARG A 9 -14.68 13.98 1.03
CA ARG A 9 -13.55 13.65 0.14
C ARG A 9 -14.01 13.05 -1.18
N ALA A 10 -15.14 12.35 -1.18
CA ALA A 10 -15.75 11.79 -2.39
C ALA A 10 -16.31 12.91 -3.28
N GLU A 11 -16.75 14.01 -2.67
CA GLU A 11 -17.25 15.21 -3.36
C GLU A 11 -16.15 16.22 -3.76
N GLU A 12 -14.87 15.95 -3.46
CA GLU A 12 -13.79 16.86 -3.85
C GLU A 12 -13.61 16.90 -5.36
N THR A 13 -13.48 18.11 -5.90
CA THR A 13 -12.91 18.30 -7.24
C THR A 13 -11.44 17.89 -7.26
N GLU A 14 -10.91 17.55 -8.43
CA GLU A 14 -9.50 17.15 -8.58
C GLU A 14 -8.53 18.25 -8.09
N GLU A 15 -8.85 19.53 -8.29
CA GLU A 15 -8.04 20.64 -7.78
C GLU A 15 -8.05 20.71 -6.24
N GLN A 16 -9.23 20.56 -5.61
CA GLN A 16 -9.35 20.52 -4.15
C GLN A 16 -8.62 19.33 -3.55
N ARG A 17 -8.74 18.16 -4.18
CA ARG A 17 -8.03 16.93 -3.79
C ARG A 17 -6.52 17.12 -3.89
N ASN A 18 -6.02 17.69 -4.97
CA ASN A 18 -4.60 17.94 -5.17
C ASN A 18 -4.05 18.96 -4.18
N ARG A 19 -4.78 20.04 -3.90
CA ARG A 19 -4.42 21.01 -2.85
C ARG A 19 -4.36 20.33 -1.46
N ARG A 20 -5.36 19.49 -1.13
CA ARG A 20 -5.39 18.74 0.14
C ARG A 20 -4.20 17.78 0.25
N LEU A 21 -3.92 17.00 -0.80
CA LEU A 21 -2.80 16.07 -0.84
C LEU A 21 -1.46 16.80 -0.72
N ALA A 22 -1.29 17.95 -1.37
CA ALA A 22 -0.09 18.77 -1.27
C ALA A 22 0.18 19.22 0.18
N VAL A 23 -0.84 19.72 0.88
CA VAL A 23 -0.72 20.13 2.29
C VAL A 23 -0.36 18.94 3.19
N MET A 24 -1.00 17.78 2.99
CA MET A 24 -0.66 16.56 3.75
C MET A 24 0.77 16.09 3.47
N GLY A 25 1.22 16.19 2.22
CA GLY A 25 2.59 15.90 1.79
C GLY A 25 3.61 16.80 2.47
N GLN A 26 3.39 18.12 2.44
CA GLN A 26 4.24 19.10 3.13
C GLN A 26 4.35 18.81 4.63
N ARG A 27 3.22 18.60 5.31
CA ARG A 27 3.22 18.26 6.74
C ARG A 27 3.98 16.97 7.03
N SER A 28 3.86 15.96 6.15
CA SER A 28 4.62 14.72 6.31
C SER A 28 6.12 14.93 6.11
N GLN A 29 6.53 15.80 5.20
CA GLN A 29 7.95 16.11 4.99
C GLN A 29 8.52 16.87 6.18
N GLN A 30 7.78 17.84 6.73
CA GLN A 30 8.18 18.54 7.95
C GLN A 30 8.40 17.56 9.11
N ARG A 31 7.45 16.65 9.36
CA ARG A 31 7.62 15.62 10.40
C ARG A 31 8.85 14.74 10.18
N ARG A 32 9.15 14.38 8.92
CA ARG A 32 10.35 13.60 8.58
C ARG A 32 11.65 14.38 8.76
N ALA A 33 11.63 15.69 8.55
CA ALA A 33 12.79 16.55 8.79
C ALA A 33 13.11 16.67 10.29
N GLU A 34 12.10 16.51 11.14
CA GLU A 34 12.22 16.53 12.60
C GLU A 34 12.49 15.13 13.21
N GLU A 35 12.58 14.06 12.41
CA GLU A 35 12.84 12.70 12.91
C GLU A 35 14.26 12.55 13.48
N THR A 36 14.39 11.86 14.60
CA THR A 36 15.68 11.36 15.07
C THR A 36 16.15 10.18 14.20
N GLU A 37 17.44 9.87 14.26
CA GLU A 37 18.01 8.74 13.50
C GLU A 37 17.35 7.40 13.89
N GLU A 38 17.02 7.19 15.17
CA GLU A 38 16.31 6.00 15.63
C GLU A 38 14.87 5.92 15.07
N GLN A 39 14.14 7.04 15.09
CA GLN A 39 12.79 7.11 14.52
C GLN A 39 12.80 6.85 13.01
N ARG A 40 13.78 7.44 12.31
CA ARG A 40 14.00 7.22 10.88
C ARG A 40 14.29 5.75 10.59
N ASN A 41 15.19 5.13 11.34
CA ASN A 41 15.55 3.73 11.16
C ASN A 41 14.39 2.78 11.44
N SER A 42 13.62 3.04 12.50
CA SER A 42 12.38 2.29 12.79
C SER A 42 11.36 2.40 11.64
N ARG A 43 11.11 3.63 11.15
CA ARG A 43 10.21 3.86 10.00
C ARG A 43 10.68 3.12 8.75
N LEU A 44 11.98 3.17 8.43
CA LEU A 44 12.55 2.48 7.28
C LEU A 44 12.47 0.95 7.41
N ALA A 45 12.69 0.41 8.61
CA ALA A 45 12.56 -1.03 8.87
C ALA A 45 11.13 -1.53 8.59
N ILE A 46 10.12 -0.79 9.05
CA ILE A 46 8.70 -1.09 8.78
C ILE A 46 8.41 -1.04 7.27
N MET A 47 8.89 -0.03 6.57
CA MET A 47 8.71 0.08 5.10
C MET A 47 9.36 -1.10 4.36
N ALA A 48 10.56 -1.50 4.77
CA ALA A 48 11.26 -2.63 4.19
C ALA A 48 10.52 -3.96 4.45
N GLN A 49 10.00 -4.16 5.66
CA GLN A 49 9.17 -5.32 5.99
C GLN A 49 7.92 -5.36 5.12
N HIS A 50 7.18 -4.26 5.04
CA HIS A 50 5.96 -4.21 4.26
C HIS A 50 6.21 -4.44 2.75
N ALA A 51 7.34 -3.95 2.21
CA ALA A 51 7.74 -4.25 0.85
C ALA A 51 8.06 -5.74 0.64
N ARG A 52 8.71 -6.40 1.61
CA ARG A 52 8.97 -7.84 1.59
C ARG A 52 7.67 -8.64 1.59
N GLU A 53 6.73 -8.32 2.49
CA GLU A 53 5.42 -8.98 2.58
C GLU A 53 4.64 -8.87 1.27
N ARG A 54 4.58 -7.68 0.65
CA ARG A 54 3.91 -7.52 -0.65
C ARG A 54 4.55 -8.39 -1.74
N ARG A 55 5.88 -8.51 -1.75
CA ARG A 55 6.59 -9.35 -2.72
C ARG A 55 6.26 -10.83 -2.49
N LEU A 56 6.22 -11.28 -1.25
CA LEU A 56 5.86 -12.66 -0.90
C LEU A 56 4.42 -12.98 -1.33
N ASN A 57 3.46 -12.09 -1.05
CA ASN A 57 2.06 -12.30 -1.45
C ASN A 57 1.89 -12.45 -2.97
N VAL A 58 2.66 -11.72 -3.77
CA VAL A 58 2.64 -11.86 -5.24
C VAL A 58 3.17 -13.23 -5.66
N ILE A 59 4.27 -13.69 -5.05
CA ILE A 59 4.87 -15.00 -5.35
C ILE A 59 3.93 -16.13 -4.92
N GLU A 60 3.34 -16.05 -3.74
CA GLU A 60 2.38 -17.03 -3.24
C GLU A 60 1.14 -17.11 -4.16
N GLY A 61 0.61 -15.96 -4.60
CA GLY A 61 -0.48 -15.91 -5.58
C GLY A 61 -0.10 -16.56 -6.91
N GLN A 62 1.11 -16.29 -7.41
CA GLN A 62 1.62 -16.93 -8.63
C GLN A 62 1.76 -18.44 -8.49
N ASN A 63 2.35 -18.91 -7.39
CA ASN A 63 2.51 -20.33 -7.10
C ASN A 63 1.15 -21.03 -6.97
N HIS A 64 0.19 -20.39 -6.31
CA HIS A 64 -1.17 -20.90 -6.18
C HIS A 64 -1.84 -21.06 -7.55
N HIS A 65 -1.72 -20.06 -8.42
CA HIS A 65 -2.25 -20.12 -9.78
C HIS A 65 -1.58 -21.22 -10.63
N GLN A 66 -0.26 -21.35 -10.58
CA GLN A 66 0.47 -22.40 -11.29
C GLN A 66 0.05 -23.81 -10.84
N MET A 67 -0.10 -24.01 -9.53
CA MET A 67 -0.61 -25.27 -8.98
C MET A 67 -2.03 -25.56 -9.48
N GLN A 68 -2.93 -24.58 -9.50
CA GLN A 68 -4.28 -24.76 -10.06
C GLN A 68 -4.24 -25.18 -11.53
N ILE A 69 -3.40 -24.55 -12.36
CA ILE A 69 -3.22 -24.91 -13.77
C ILE A 69 -2.75 -26.36 -13.90
N PHE A 70 -1.78 -26.78 -13.10
CA PHE A 70 -1.27 -28.15 -13.13
C PHE A 70 -2.36 -29.19 -12.82
N TYR A 71 -3.15 -28.96 -11.76
CA TYR A 71 -4.24 -29.88 -11.41
C TYR A 71 -5.37 -29.87 -12.45
N ALA A 72 -5.73 -28.72 -13.00
CA ALA A 72 -6.73 -28.62 -14.06
C ALA A 72 -6.28 -29.31 -15.37
N ALA A 73 -5.02 -29.17 -15.76
CA ALA A 73 -4.47 -29.87 -16.92
C ALA A 73 -4.45 -31.39 -16.72
N ARG A 74 -4.18 -31.86 -15.50
CA ARG A 74 -4.19 -33.29 -15.16
C ARG A 74 -5.58 -33.91 -15.25
N THR A 75 -6.65 -33.17 -14.97
CA THR A 75 -8.03 -33.69 -15.07
C THR A 75 -8.52 -33.83 -16.50
N VAL A 76 -7.94 -33.12 -17.47
CA VAL A 76 -8.35 -33.16 -18.89
C VAL A 76 -7.58 -34.24 -19.68
N LEU A 77 -6.44 -34.68 -19.16
CA LEU A 77 -5.58 -35.72 -19.77
C LEU A 77 -5.89 -37.14 -19.28
N ASN A 78 -6.90 -37.33 -18.43
CA ASN A 78 -7.47 -38.64 -18.07
C ASN A 78 -8.85 -38.79 -18.72
#